data_AF-A0A964BT48-F1
#
_entry.id   AF-A0A964BT48-F1
#
_cell.length_a   1.000
_cell.length_b   1.000
_cell.length_c   1.000
_cell.angle_alpha   90.00
_cell.angle_beta   90.00
_cell.angle_gamma   90.00
#
_symmetry.space_group_name_H-M   'P 1'
#
loop_
_entity.id
_entity.type
_entity.pdbx_description
1 polymer ?
#
loop_
_entity_poly.entity_id
_entity_poly.type
_entity_poly.pdbx_seq_one_letter_code
_entity_poly.pdbx_strand_id
1 'polypeptide(L)'
;MTSTYEISSDLTEFNSLISENINNGLNLVDVEYADGLWFATLRNTSGSSRGYVDDNVTDFADQFQATKTYTYDFSSTINSFDLVDVEYADGLWYSTYGNVDGLSDYTISNTFDDFTGAVQDYWDLGYDLVDIEYADGAWLATYGDIPGDSKYLSPSSLNDFDNVVQQESALGYGVVDVEYADGAWVGVFGNYSGSTANTVAYSGSFDEFDSQFEEKSNLGYDLIDIAYGDGIWIGLYSPTIADTTYTTPSLYDQSQLNQGFNNYVVSNF
;
A
#
# COMPACT_ATOMS: atom_id res chain seq x y z
N MET A 1 -17.31 -11.03 -3.56
CA MET A 1 -16.15 -10.97 -2.65
C MET A 1 -16.39 -9.74 -1.81
N THR A 2 -16.06 -9.78 -0.53
CA THR A 2 -16.29 -8.68 0.40
C THR A 2 -15.01 -8.52 1.18
N SER A 3 -14.43 -7.32 1.15
CA SER A 3 -13.47 -6.90 2.16
C SER A 3 -14.11 -6.97 3.56
N THR A 4 -13.28 -7.12 4.57
CA THR A 4 -13.59 -6.89 5.98
C THR A 4 -12.43 -6.11 6.58
N TYR A 5 -12.60 -5.64 7.80
CA TYR A 5 -11.49 -5.09 8.57
C TYR A 5 -11.44 -5.70 9.97
N GLU A 6 -10.28 -5.61 10.60
CA GLU A 6 -10.07 -5.94 12.02
C GLU A 6 -9.47 -4.73 12.72
N ILE A 7 -9.85 -4.50 13.99
CA ILE A 7 -9.30 -3.43 14.80
C ILE A 7 -8.88 -3.92 16.19
N SER A 8 -7.77 -3.41 16.71
CA SER A 8 -7.43 -3.54 18.12
C SER A 8 -6.49 -2.44 18.58
N SER A 9 -6.64 -2.00 19.84
CA SER A 9 -5.67 -1.14 20.52
C SER A 9 -4.44 -1.91 21.03
N ASP A 10 -4.47 -3.24 20.98
CA ASP A 10 -3.40 -4.12 21.46
C ASP A 10 -2.76 -4.85 20.28
N LEU A 11 -1.48 -4.57 20.01
CA LEU A 11 -0.77 -5.15 18.87
C LEU A 11 -0.67 -6.68 18.92
N THR A 12 -0.72 -7.31 20.11
CA THR A 12 -0.67 -8.78 20.22
C THR A 12 -2.02 -9.39 19.82
N GLU A 13 -3.12 -8.78 20.26
CA GLU A 13 -4.47 -9.14 19.82
C GLU A 13 -4.64 -8.89 18.32
N PHE A 14 -4.24 -7.72 17.83
CA PHE A 14 -4.27 -7.36 16.41
C PHE A 14 -3.60 -8.42 15.53
N ASN A 15 -2.36 -8.80 15.86
CA ASN A 15 -1.63 -9.84 15.14
C ASN A 15 -2.31 -11.21 15.21
N SER A 16 -3.01 -11.51 16.31
CA SER A 16 -3.78 -12.75 16.45
C SER A 16 -5.00 -12.75 15.53
N LEU A 17 -5.73 -11.63 15.44
CA LEU A 17 -6.88 -11.44 14.55
C LEU A 17 -6.48 -11.57 13.07
N ILE A 18 -5.39 -10.91 12.66
CA ILE A 18 -4.85 -11.02 11.30
C ILE A 18 -4.48 -12.47 11.00
N SER A 19 -3.75 -13.13 11.90
CA SER A 19 -3.33 -14.52 11.71
C SER A 19 -4.52 -15.47 11.57
N GLU A 20 -5.58 -15.28 12.36
CA GLU A 20 -6.81 -16.06 12.24
C GLU A 20 -7.48 -15.86 10.87
N ASN A 21 -7.62 -14.61 10.42
CA ASN A 21 -8.23 -14.28 9.14
C ASN A 21 -7.43 -14.80 7.94
N ILE A 22 -6.10 -14.69 7.98
CA ILE A 22 -5.22 -15.28 6.96
C ILE A 22 -5.39 -16.81 6.91
N ASN A 23 -5.46 -17.47 8.07
CA ASN A 23 -5.72 -18.92 8.13
C ASN A 23 -7.12 -19.31 7.61
N ASN A 24 -8.08 -18.38 7.67
CA ASN A 24 -9.42 -18.53 7.10
C ASN A 24 -9.49 -18.17 5.60
N GLY A 25 -8.35 -17.84 4.98
CA GLY A 25 -8.25 -17.61 3.54
C GLY A 25 -8.48 -16.16 3.10
N LEU A 26 -8.42 -15.20 4.02
CA LEU A 26 -8.34 -13.78 3.66
C LEU A 26 -6.88 -13.36 3.46
N ASN A 27 -6.70 -12.25 2.77
CA ASN A 27 -5.40 -11.60 2.60
C ASN A 27 -5.41 -10.24 3.27
N LEU A 28 -4.38 -9.95 4.06
CA LEU A 28 -4.04 -8.61 4.51
C LEU A 28 -3.59 -7.81 3.30
N VAL A 29 -4.22 -6.66 3.07
CA VAL A 29 -3.90 -5.79 1.93
C VAL A 29 -3.39 -4.43 2.35
N ASP A 30 -3.68 -4.02 3.57
CA ASP A 30 -3.37 -2.70 4.10
C ASP A 30 -3.51 -2.74 5.64
N VAL A 31 -2.66 -1.98 6.33
CA VAL A 31 -2.65 -1.76 7.78
C VAL A 31 -2.51 -0.28 8.05
N GLU A 32 -3.31 0.24 8.98
CA GLU A 32 -3.25 1.64 9.38
C GLU A 32 -3.23 1.74 10.91
N TYR A 33 -2.54 2.75 11.48
CA TYR A 33 -2.63 3.06 12.91
C TYR A 33 -3.18 4.45 13.20
N ALA A 34 -4.41 4.43 13.70
CA ALA A 34 -5.22 5.61 13.80
C ALA A 34 -5.92 5.72 15.15
N ASP A 35 -5.79 6.88 15.80
CA ASP A 35 -6.46 7.20 17.08
C ASP A 35 -6.24 6.12 18.18
N GLY A 36 -5.05 5.53 18.23
CA GLY A 36 -4.69 4.49 19.20
C GLY A 36 -5.22 3.09 18.86
N LEU A 37 -5.62 2.86 17.62
CA LEU A 37 -6.12 1.59 17.11
C LEU A 37 -5.29 1.16 15.91
N TRP A 38 -4.84 -0.09 15.92
CA TRP A 38 -4.40 -0.78 14.72
C TRP A 38 -5.62 -1.21 13.93
N PHE A 39 -5.58 -0.95 12.62
CA PHE A 39 -6.61 -1.28 11.66
C PHE A 39 -5.99 -2.17 10.57
N ALA A 40 -6.68 -3.24 10.18
CA ALA A 40 -6.24 -4.11 9.10
C ALA A 40 -7.34 -4.26 8.08
N THR A 41 -7.04 -3.93 6.82
CA THR A 41 -7.93 -4.21 5.69
C THR A 41 -7.66 -5.63 5.17
N LEU A 42 -8.69 -6.46 5.14
CA LEU A 42 -8.61 -7.88 4.77
C LEU A 42 -9.54 -8.19 3.60
N ARG A 43 -9.04 -8.91 2.59
CA ARG A 43 -9.80 -9.22 1.36
C ARG A 43 -9.69 -10.67 0.98
N ASN A 44 -10.78 -11.22 0.43
CA ASN A 44 -10.73 -12.54 -0.20
C ASN A 44 -10.23 -12.39 -1.64
N THR A 45 -8.91 -12.38 -1.81
CA THR A 45 -8.23 -12.30 -3.11
C THR A 45 -7.48 -13.60 -3.42
N SER A 46 -7.16 -13.86 -4.69
CA SER A 46 -6.22 -14.93 -5.03
C SER A 46 -4.83 -14.59 -4.48
N GLY A 47 -4.22 -15.51 -3.73
CA GLY A 47 -2.86 -15.34 -3.23
C GLY A 47 -2.72 -15.73 -1.77
N SER A 48 -1.63 -15.26 -1.17
CA SER A 48 -1.37 -15.35 0.26
C SER A 48 -0.74 -14.04 0.68
N SER A 49 -0.95 -13.64 1.92
CA SER A 49 -0.34 -12.43 2.50
C SER A 49 0.24 -12.71 3.87
N ARG A 50 1.07 -11.80 4.37
CA ARG A 50 1.72 -11.85 5.68
C ARG A 50 1.95 -10.44 6.22
N GLY A 51 1.83 -10.30 7.53
CA GLY A 51 2.25 -9.10 8.26
C GLY A 51 3.49 -9.38 9.10
N TYR A 52 4.39 -8.40 9.19
CA TYR A 52 5.57 -8.44 10.06
C TYR A 52 5.68 -7.13 10.86
N VAL A 53 6.18 -7.22 12.08
CA VAL A 53 6.44 -6.06 12.95
C VAL A 53 7.93 -5.95 13.18
N ASP A 54 8.46 -4.75 13.00
CA ASP A 54 9.85 -4.37 13.20
C ASP A 54 9.95 -3.17 14.14
N ASP A 55 11.04 -3.08 14.91
CA ASP A 55 11.28 -1.94 15.83
C ASP A 55 12.08 -0.81 15.19
N ASN A 56 12.56 -1.00 13.96
CA ASN A 56 13.25 0.02 13.20
C ASN A 56 13.19 -0.24 11.69
N VAL A 57 13.31 0.82 10.90
CA VAL A 57 13.19 0.78 9.43
C VAL A 57 14.31 -0.02 8.75
N THR A 58 15.46 -0.20 9.42
CA THR A 58 16.58 -1.00 8.86
C THR A 58 16.28 -2.49 8.95
N ASP A 59 15.69 -2.94 10.05
CA ASP A 59 15.25 -4.32 10.21
C ASP A 59 14.13 -4.64 9.21
N PHE A 60 13.19 -3.71 8.99
CA PHE A 60 12.24 -3.80 7.88
C PHE A 60 12.94 -4.01 6.53
N ALA A 61 13.96 -3.21 6.21
CA ALA A 61 14.70 -3.32 4.95
C ALA A 61 15.38 -4.70 4.80
N ASP A 62 16.00 -5.20 5.87
CA ASP A 62 16.61 -6.52 5.92
C ASP A 62 15.55 -7.64 5.78
N GLN A 63 14.39 -7.49 6.42
CA GLN A 63 13.26 -8.43 6.32
C GLN A 63 12.66 -8.47 4.92
N PHE A 64 12.48 -7.31 4.27
CA PHE A 64 12.03 -7.23 2.89
C PHE A 64 12.98 -7.98 1.96
N GLN A 65 14.29 -7.71 2.08
CA GLN A 65 15.30 -8.38 1.26
C GLN A 65 15.32 -9.90 1.52
N ALA A 66 15.19 -10.34 2.77
CA ALA A 66 15.11 -11.75 3.11
C ALA A 66 13.87 -12.42 2.51
N THR A 67 12.72 -11.76 2.56
CA THR A 67 11.43 -12.24 2.04
C THR A 67 11.43 -12.31 0.51
N LYS A 68 11.96 -11.27 -0.16
CA LYS A 68 12.18 -11.23 -1.61
C LYS A 68 13.15 -12.34 -2.07
N THR A 69 14.21 -12.60 -1.29
CA THR A 69 15.28 -13.58 -1.62
C THR A 69 14.93 -15.04 -1.31
N TYR A 70 13.94 -15.32 -0.45
CA TYR A 70 13.51 -16.71 -0.14
C TYR A 70 12.99 -17.48 -1.39
N THR A 71 12.94 -16.78 -2.54
CA THR A 71 12.41 -17.21 -3.83
C THR A 71 13.51 -17.52 -4.86
N TYR A 72 14.58 -18.22 -4.49
CA TYR A 72 15.56 -18.73 -5.45
C TYR A 72 16.01 -20.17 -5.13
N ASP A 73 15.07 -21.06 -4.82
CA ASP A 73 15.35 -22.50 -4.81
C ASP A 73 14.52 -23.25 -5.88
N PHE A 74 15.21 -24.14 -6.58
CA PHE A 74 14.95 -24.67 -7.92
C PHE A 74 13.78 -25.69 -7.94
N SER A 75 12.57 -25.30 -7.53
CA SER A 75 11.35 -26.09 -7.76
C SER A 75 10.14 -25.19 -8.03
N SER A 76 9.30 -25.61 -8.97
CA SER A 76 8.38 -24.81 -9.79
C SER A 76 7.13 -24.22 -9.09
N THR A 77 7.27 -23.62 -7.91
CA THR A 77 6.25 -22.76 -7.30
C THR A 77 6.96 -21.58 -6.64
N ILE A 78 7.04 -20.47 -7.37
CA ILE A 78 7.51 -19.17 -6.88
C ILE A 78 6.37 -18.63 -6.00
N ASN A 79 6.56 -18.62 -4.68
CA ASN A 79 5.75 -17.81 -3.77
C ASN A 79 6.61 -16.61 -3.37
N SER A 80 6.94 -15.74 -4.34
CA SER A 80 7.53 -14.44 -4.01
C SER A 80 6.44 -13.62 -3.35
N PHE A 81 6.74 -13.14 -2.16
CA PHE A 81 5.95 -12.12 -1.52
C PHE A 81 6.58 -10.78 -1.86
N ASP A 82 5.75 -9.85 -2.30
CA ASP A 82 6.09 -8.47 -2.58
C ASP A 82 5.57 -7.60 -1.44
N LEU A 83 6.23 -6.49 -1.19
CA LEU A 83 5.74 -5.50 -0.24
C LEU A 83 4.57 -4.78 -0.89
N VAL A 84 3.46 -4.75 -0.17
CA VAL A 84 2.20 -4.14 -0.63
C VAL A 84 1.96 -2.83 0.08
N ASP A 85 2.35 -2.76 1.35
CA ASP A 85 2.03 -1.66 2.24
C ASP A 85 2.98 -1.69 3.46
N VAL A 86 3.21 -0.53 4.06
CA VAL A 86 3.97 -0.33 5.30
C VAL A 86 3.32 0.75 6.12
N GLU A 87 3.16 0.49 7.42
CA GLU A 87 2.63 1.44 8.40
C GLU A 87 3.64 1.62 9.55
N TYR A 88 3.64 2.77 10.22
CA TYR A 88 4.43 3.03 11.41
C TYR A 88 3.62 3.59 12.56
N ALA A 89 3.68 2.86 13.68
CA ALA A 89 3.04 3.29 14.90
C ALA A 89 3.71 2.83 16.17
N ASP A 90 3.61 3.68 17.20
CA ASP A 90 4.15 3.43 18.53
C ASP A 90 5.64 3.02 18.54
N GLY A 91 6.41 3.54 17.57
CA GLY A 91 7.83 3.22 17.42
C GLY A 91 8.11 1.90 16.69
N LEU A 92 7.11 1.33 16.04
CA LEU A 92 7.18 0.05 15.32
C LEU A 92 6.75 0.25 13.87
N TRP A 93 7.41 -0.45 12.97
CA TRP A 93 7.03 -0.57 11.57
C TRP A 93 6.23 -1.86 11.39
N TYR A 94 5.08 -1.79 10.75
CA TYR A 94 4.30 -2.93 10.30
C TYR A 94 4.43 -3.04 8.79
N SER A 95 4.82 -4.19 8.27
CA SER A 95 4.94 -4.40 6.83
C SER A 95 3.99 -5.49 6.34
N THR A 96 3.22 -5.15 5.32
CA THR A 96 2.24 -5.99 4.67
C THR A 96 2.84 -6.55 3.38
N TYR A 97 2.91 -7.88 3.29
CA TYR A 97 3.40 -8.56 2.12
C TYR A 97 2.30 -9.38 1.46
N GLY A 98 2.23 -9.33 0.13
CA GLY A 98 1.25 -10.07 -0.67
C GLY A 98 1.92 -10.86 -1.79
N ASN A 99 1.32 -11.98 -2.18
CA ASN A 99 1.69 -12.68 -3.41
C ASN A 99 1.00 -11.97 -4.58
N VAL A 100 1.62 -10.89 -5.09
CA VAL A 100 1.14 -10.17 -6.26
C VAL A 100 1.92 -10.61 -7.50
N ASP A 101 1.23 -10.66 -8.64
CA ASP A 101 1.85 -10.95 -9.93
C ASP A 101 2.49 -9.65 -10.48
N GLY A 102 3.62 -9.23 -9.91
CA GLY A 102 4.35 -8.03 -10.33
C GLY A 102 5.76 -7.99 -9.74
N LEU A 103 6.67 -7.22 -10.34
CA LEU A 103 7.92 -6.89 -9.66
C LEU A 103 7.65 -5.71 -8.74
N SER A 104 7.82 -5.91 -7.42
CA SER A 104 7.83 -4.79 -6.47
C SER A 104 9.23 -4.32 -6.15
N ASP A 105 9.38 -3.02 -5.95
CA ASP A 105 10.53 -2.44 -5.27
C ASP A 105 10.09 -1.37 -4.28
N TYR A 106 11.03 -0.87 -3.47
CA TYR A 106 10.74 0.19 -2.52
C TYR A 106 11.92 1.15 -2.38
N THR A 107 11.63 2.34 -1.84
CA THR A 107 12.66 3.31 -1.44
C THR A 107 12.32 3.91 -0.10
N ILE A 108 13.35 4.23 0.68
CA ILE A 108 13.25 5.02 1.92
C ILE A 108 14.04 6.30 1.72
N SER A 109 13.41 7.43 1.99
CA SER A 109 13.98 8.77 1.81
C SER A 109 13.79 9.61 3.05
N ASN A 110 14.86 10.21 3.57
CA ASN A 110 14.79 11.05 4.78
C ASN A 110 14.35 12.50 4.50
N THR A 111 14.20 12.84 3.21
CA THR A 111 13.76 14.16 2.79
C THR A 111 12.75 14.02 1.66
N PHE A 112 11.85 15.00 1.53
CA PHE A 112 10.90 15.03 0.43
C PHE A 112 11.61 15.15 -0.93
N ASP A 113 12.69 15.93 -1.02
CA ASP A 113 13.47 16.05 -2.25
C ASP A 113 14.06 14.69 -2.69
N ASP A 114 14.62 13.92 -1.76
CA ASP A 114 15.13 12.57 -2.05
C ASP A 114 14.00 11.63 -2.47
N PHE A 115 12.84 11.70 -1.81
CA PHE A 115 11.64 10.93 -2.16
C PHE A 115 11.19 11.24 -3.60
N THR A 116 11.05 12.51 -3.95
CA THR A 116 10.60 12.89 -5.30
C THR A 116 11.63 12.51 -6.37
N GLY A 117 12.93 12.56 -6.05
CA GLY A 117 14.00 12.09 -6.92
C GLY A 117 13.93 10.58 -7.14
N ALA A 118 13.72 9.80 -6.09
CA ALA A 118 13.54 8.36 -6.16
C ALA A 118 12.32 7.96 -7.01
N VAL A 119 11.18 8.63 -6.81
CA VAL A 119 9.97 8.41 -7.61
C VAL A 119 10.25 8.65 -9.10
N GLN A 120 10.95 9.74 -9.43
CA GLN A 120 11.32 10.02 -10.82
C GLN A 120 12.27 8.97 -11.40
N ASP A 121 13.24 8.50 -10.63
CA ASP A 121 14.17 7.45 -11.07
C ASP A 121 13.41 6.15 -11.38
N TYR A 122 12.40 5.78 -10.59
CA TYR A 122 11.57 4.60 -10.84
C TYR A 122 10.62 4.76 -12.03
N TRP A 123 10.03 5.95 -12.22
CA TRP A 123 9.28 6.25 -13.45
C TRP A 123 10.16 6.14 -14.70
N ASP A 124 11.41 6.59 -14.64
CA ASP A 124 12.36 6.48 -15.75
C ASP A 124 12.74 5.01 -16.06
N LEU A 125 12.63 4.13 -15.06
CA LEU A 125 12.78 2.68 -15.19
C LEU A 125 11.50 1.97 -15.67
N GLY A 126 10.37 2.70 -15.73
CA GLY A 126 9.07 2.17 -16.15
C GLY A 126 8.25 1.51 -15.03
N TYR A 127 8.61 1.73 -13.77
CA TYR A 127 7.79 1.32 -12.63
C TYR A 127 6.80 2.42 -12.27
N ASP A 128 5.65 2.02 -11.74
CA ASP A 128 4.65 2.92 -11.20
C ASP A 128 4.75 3.02 -9.67
N LEU A 129 4.55 4.21 -9.13
CA LEU A 129 4.36 4.41 -7.69
C LEU A 129 2.98 3.88 -7.32
N VAL A 130 2.91 3.01 -6.31
CA VAL A 130 1.66 2.35 -5.93
C VAL A 130 1.19 2.73 -4.53
N ASP A 131 2.10 3.04 -3.63
CA ASP A 131 1.80 3.40 -2.24
C ASP A 131 2.94 4.28 -1.65
N ILE A 132 2.57 5.16 -0.71
CA ILE A 132 3.44 6.06 0.02
C ILE A 132 3.09 6.03 1.51
N GLU A 133 4.11 5.89 2.36
CA GLU A 133 4.01 6.09 3.81
C GLU A 133 4.94 7.25 4.24
N TYR A 134 4.51 8.06 5.21
CA TYR A 134 5.35 9.06 5.86
C TYR A 134 5.34 8.95 7.38
N ALA A 135 6.43 8.40 7.90
CA ALA A 135 6.54 8.18 9.32
C ALA A 135 7.97 8.28 9.85
N ASP A 136 8.08 8.67 11.13
CA ASP A 136 9.35 8.91 11.83
C ASP A 136 10.33 9.82 11.05
N GLY A 137 9.80 10.75 10.26
CA GLY A 137 10.58 11.66 9.43
C GLY A 137 11.16 11.04 8.15
N ALA A 138 10.73 9.83 7.78
CA ALA A 138 11.10 9.15 6.54
C ALA A 138 9.88 8.97 5.64
N TRP A 139 10.11 9.10 4.34
CA TRP A 139 9.18 8.73 3.28
C TRP A 139 9.51 7.34 2.81
N LEU A 140 8.53 6.46 2.80
CA LEU A 140 8.61 5.16 2.16
C LEU A 140 7.72 5.20 0.91
N ALA A 141 8.21 4.61 -0.17
CA ALA A 141 7.45 4.42 -1.39
C ALA A 141 7.60 2.99 -1.85
N THR A 142 6.49 2.42 -2.30
CA THR A 142 6.46 1.11 -2.96
C THR A 142 6.15 1.30 -4.45
N TYR A 143 6.77 0.48 -5.28
CA TYR A 143 6.68 0.58 -6.74
C TYR A 143 6.28 -0.75 -7.34
N GLY A 144 5.48 -0.73 -8.40
CA GLY A 144 5.05 -1.92 -9.14
C GLY A 144 5.33 -1.82 -10.63
N ASP A 145 5.76 -2.92 -11.24
CA ASP A 145 5.77 -3.08 -12.71
C ASP A 145 4.34 -3.32 -13.23
N ILE A 146 3.54 -2.26 -13.25
CA ILE A 146 2.13 -2.28 -13.66
C ILE A 146 2.02 -1.52 -14.99
N PRO A 147 1.34 -2.06 -16.01
CA PRO A 147 1.07 -1.30 -17.23
C PRO A 147 0.16 -0.10 -16.96
N GLY A 148 0.74 1.10 -16.92
CA GLY A 148 0.02 2.34 -16.65
C GLY A 148 0.92 3.57 -16.65
N ASP A 149 0.34 4.68 -16.20
CA ASP A 149 1.08 5.85 -15.71
C ASP A 149 0.63 6.09 -14.26
N SER A 150 1.55 6.46 -13.39
CA SER A 150 1.27 6.89 -12.01
C SER A 150 1.68 8.34 -11.77
N LYS A 151 1.11 8.96 -10.73
CA LYS A 151 1.50 10.27 -10.19
C LYS A 151 1.12 10.34 -8.71
N TYR A 152 1.70 11.30 -7.99
CA TYR A 152 1.24 11.68 -6.66
C TYR A 152 0.88 13.17 -6.61
N LEU A 153 -0.05 13.53 -5.72
CA LEU A 153 -0.46 14.92 -5.48
C LEU A 153 -0.65 15.13 -3.98
N SER A 154 -0.16 16.26 -3.44
CA SER A 154 -0.14 16.57 -2.01
C SER A 154 -0.94 17.84 -1.62
N PRO A 155 -2.27 17.87 -1.79
CA PRO A 155 -3.10 19.00 -1.38
C PRO A 155 -3.11 19.20 0.14
N SER A 156 -3.01 20.48 0.56
CA SER A 156 -2.94 20.87 1.98
C SER A 156 -4.28 20.87 2.73
N SER A 157 -5.38 20.45 2.09
CA SER A 157 -6.69 20.39 2.74
C SER A 157 -7.55 19.29 2.16
N LEU A 158 -8.47 18.75 2.96
CA LEU A 158 -9.40 17.71 2.53
C LEU A 158 -10.27 18.14 1.33
N ASN A 159 -10.71 19.41 1.31
CA ASN A 159 -11.49 19.94 0.19
C ASN A 159 -10.67 20.00 -1.10
N ASP A 160 -9.38 20.37 -0.99
CA ASP A 160 -8.49 20.38 -2.15
C ASP A 160 -8.17 18.95 -2.60
N PHE A 161 -8.06 18.00 -1.66
CA PHE A 161 -7.93 16.58 -1.97
C PHE A 161 -9.13 16.03 -2.74
N ASP A 162 -10.36 16.26 -2.29
CA ASP A 162 -11.57 15.85 -3.02
C ASP A 162 -11.62 16.47 -4.44
N ASN A 163 -11.25 17.76 -4.57
CA ASN A 163 -11.16 18.41 -5.87
C ASN A 163 -10.11 17.76 -6.78
N VAL A 164 -8.96 17.37 -6.24
CA VAL A 164 -7.90 16.68 -6.97
C VAL A 164 -8.38 15.30 -7.42
N VAL A 165 -9.00 14.52 -6.53
CA VAL A 165 -9.54 13.19 -6.87
C VAL A 165 -10.55 13.28 -8.03
N GLN A 166 -11.45 14.27 -8.00
CA GLN A 166 -12.42 14.48 -9.08
C GLN A 166 -11.76 14.91 -10.40
N GLN A 167 -10.74 15.77 -10.33
CA GLN A 167 -10.01 16.23 -11.52
C GLN A 167 -9.23 15.09 -12.17
N GLU A 168 -8.51 14.30 -11.38
CA GLU A 168 -7.72 13.17 -11.87
C GLU A 168 -8.61 12.05 -12.41
N SER A 169 -9.75 11.78 -11.75
CA SER A 169 -10.78 10.88 -12.27
C SER A 169 -11.29 11.29 -13.66
N ALA A 170 -11.50 12.60 -13.88
CA ALA A 170 -11.90 13.12 -15.19
C ALA A 170 -10.79 12.98 -16.26
N LEU A 171 -9.53 12.83 -15.85
CA LEU A 171 -8.37 12.57 -16.71
C LEU A 171 -8.11 11.08 -16.93
N GLY A 172 -8.90 10.20 -16.31
CA GLY A 172 -8.75 8.75 -16.42
C GLY A 172 -7.76 8.16 -15.41
N TYR A 173 -7.49 8.84 -14.30
CA TYR A 173 -6.70 8.32 -13.19
C TYR A 173 -7.62 7.97 -12.02
N GLY A 174 -7.40 6.82 -11.38
CA GLY A 174 -7.98 6.49 -10.09
C GLY A 174 -7.01 6.79 -8.97
N VAL A 175 -7.51 7.22 -7.80
CA VAL A 175 -6.73 7.17 -6.56
C VAL A 175 -6.56 5.71 -6.15
N VAL A 176 -5.34 5.33 -5.80
CA VAL A 176 -4.95 3.93 -5.55
C VAL A 176 -4.35 3.73 -4.16
N ASP A 177 -3.90 4.83 -3.57
CA ASP A 177 -3.38 4.93 -2.22
C ASP A 177 -3.57 6.39 -1.72
N VAL A 178 -3.74 6.57 -0.41
CA VAL A 178 -3.84 7.88 0.25
C VAL A 178 -3.12 7.85 1.59
N GLU A 179 -2.39 8.92 1.91
CA GLU A 179 -1.67 9.05 3.17
C GLU A 179 -1.78 10.49 3.72
N TYR A 180 -1.72 10.67 5.05
CA TYR A 180 -1.61 11.98 5.69
C TYR A 180 -0.19 12.30 6.17
N ALA A 181 0.62 12.78 5.23
CA ALA A 181 2.00 13.14 5.46
C ALA A 181 2.24 14.65 5.70
N ASP A 182 3.01 15.00 6.73
CA ASP A 182 3.52 16.36 7.00
C ASP A 182 2.45 17.49 6.92
N GLY A 183 1.25 17.20 7.41
CA GLY A 183 0.15 18.17 7.44
C GLY A 183 -0.59 18.35 6.11
N ALA A 184 -0.41 17.44 5.16
CA ALA A 184 -1.11 17.40 3.90
C ALA A 184 -1.64 15.99 3.61
N TRP A 185 -2.71 15.91 2.82
CA TRP A 185 -3.13 14.65 2.23
C TRP A 185 -2.29 14.41 0.99
N VAL A 186 -1.73 13.21 0.85
CA VAL A 186 -1.01 12.75 -0.32
C VAL A 186 -1.86 11.65 -0.96
N GLY A 187 -2.16 11.78 -2.25
CA GLY A 187 -2.82 10.72 -2.99
C GLY A 187 -1.91 10.20 -4.09
N VAL A 188 -1.80 8.88 -4.19
CA VAL A 188 -1.22 8.21 -5.35
C VAL A 188 -2.33 7.92 -6.34
N PHE A 189 -2.07 8.20 -7.61
CA PHE A 189 -3.02 8.06 -8.69
C PHE A 189 -2.43 7.19 -9.79
N GLY A 190 -3.18 6.17 -10.21
CA GLY A 190 -2.81 5.28 -11.30
C GLY A 190 -3.79 5.37 -12.46
N ASN A 191 -3.29 5.18 -13.68
CA ASN A 191 -4.09 4.99 -14.90
C ASN A 191 -3.89 3.57 -15.44
N TYR A 192 -4.36 2.59 -14.66
CA TYR A 192 -4.38 1.19 -15.04
C TYR A 192 -5.80 0.62 -14.94
N SER A 193 -6.01 -0.56 -15.53
CA SER A 193 -7.32 -1.21 -15.54
C SER A 193 -7.92 -1.27 -14.12
N GLY A 194 -9.19 -0.88 -13.96
CA GLY A 194 -9.90 -0.93 -12.69
C GLY A 194 -9.69 0.28 -11.76
N SER A 195 -8.53 0.96 -11.81
CA SER A 195 -8.21 2.10 -10.92
C SER A 195 -9.25 3.23 -11.00
N THR A 196 -9.70 3.60 -12.20
CA THR A 196 -10.62 4.74 -12.42
C THR A 196 -12.00 4.58 -11.79
N ALA A 197 -12.33 3.37 -11.34
CA ALA A 197 -13.60 3.09 -10.68
C ALA A 197 -13.52 3.20 -9.14
N ASN A 198 -12.32 3.46 -8.61
CA ASN A 198 -12.10 3.68 -7.19
C ASN A 198 -12.82 4.95 -6.71
N THR A 199 -13.24 4.93 -5.45
CA THR A 199 -13.97 6.02 -4.80
C THR A 199 -13.48 6.18 -3.37
N VAL A 200 -13.45 7.41 -2.89
CA VAL A 200 -13.10 7.76 -1.52
C VAL A 200 -14.35 8.06 -0.69
N ALA A 201 -14.30 7.76 0.60
CA ALA A 201 -15.27 8.19 1.59
C ALA A 201 -14.54 8.84 2.77
N TYR A 202 -15.14 9.87 3.35
CA TYR A 202 -14.53 10.69 4.39
C TYR A 202 -15.40 10.67 5.65
N SER A 203 -14.78 10.49 6.82
CA SER A 203 -15.50 10.43 8.10
C SER A 203 -14.76 11.17 9.21
N GLY A 204 -15.49 11.88 10.06
CA GLY A 204 -14.90 12.60 11.20
C GLY A 204 -14.81 11.76 12.48
N SER A 205 -15.24 10.52 12.42
CA SER A 205 -15.20 9.56 13.52
C SER A 205 -15.20 8.13 13.00
N PHE A 206 -14.75 7.20 13.84
CA PHE A 206 -14.75 5.78 13.49
C PHE A 206 -16.16 5.22 13.27
N ASP A 207 -17.14 5.60 14.09
CA ASP A 207 -18.54 5.15 13.94
C ASP A 207 -19.14 5.58 12.58
N GLU A 208 -18.77 6.77 12.10
CA GLU A 208 -19.16 7.25 10.76
C GLU A 208 -18.45 6.46 9.67
N PHE A 209 -17.15 6.19 9.84
CA PHE A 209 -16.37 5.38 8.91
C PHE A 209 -16.97 3.96 8.79
N ASP A 210 -17.27 3.30 9.90
CA ASP A 210 -17.86 1.96 9.93
C ASP A 210 -19.21 1.92 9.20
N SER A 211 -20.06 2.93 9.44
CA SER A 211 -21.33 3.08 8.72
C SER A 211 -21.13 3.24 7.21
N GLN A 212 -20.12 4.00 6.78
CA GLN A 212 -19.77 4.18 5.36
C GLN A 212 -19.20 2.90 4.75
N PHE A 213 -18.36 2.19 5.48
CA PHE A 213 -17.82 0.90 5.07
C PHE A 213 -18.95 -0.11 4.80
N GLU A 214 -19.93 -0.21 5.71
CA GLU A 214 -21.10 -1.07 5.51
C GLU A 214 -21.91 -0.64 4.29
N GLU A 215 -22.14 0.67 4.09
CA GLU A 215 -22.85 1.18 2.92
C GLU A 215 -22.13 0.82 1.61
N LYS A 216 -20.82 1.06 1.53
CA LYS A 216 -19.99 0.76 0.35
C LYS A 216 -19.95 -0.74 0.07
N SER A 217 -19.78 -1.55 1.10
CA SER A 217 -19.81 -3.02 1.00
C SER A 217 -21.14 -3.51 0.44
N ASN A 218 -22.26 -2.95 0.89
CA ASN A 218 -23.60 -3.28 0.37
C ASN A 218 -23.81 -2.83 -1.09
N LEU A 219 -23.06 -1.83 -1.54
CA LEU A 219 -23.04 -1.37 -2.94
C LEU A 219 -22.09 -2.19 -3.83
N GLY A 220 -21.40 -3.19 -3.28
CA GLY A 220 -20.46 -4.04 -4.01
C GLY A 220 -19.11 -3.37 -4.24
N TYR A 221 -18.61 -2.65 -3.24
CA TYR A 221 -17.24 -2.16 -3.18
C TYR A 221 -16.46 -2.90 -2.10
N ASP A 222 -15.17 -3.11 -2.35
CA ASP A 222 -14.20 -3.54 -1.35
C ASP A 222 -13.44 -2.30 -0.83
N LEU A 223 -13.19 -2.24 0.48
CA LEU A 223 -12.15 -1.38 1.05
C LEU A 223 -10.79 -1.92 0.58
N ILE A 224 -9.95 -1.06 0.04
CA ILE A 224 -8.62 -1.43 -0.47
C ILE A 224 -7.48 -0.74 0.26
N ASP A 225 -7.77 0.35 0.95
CA ASP A 225 -6.81 1.21 1.65
C ASP A 225 -7.61 2.13 2.60
N ILE A 226 -6.98 2.54 3.70
CA ILE A 226 -7.52 3.42 4.74
C ILE A 226 -6.42 4.32 5.28
N ALA A 227 -6.73 5.62 5.40
CA ALA A 227 -5.81 6.60 5.97
C ALA A 227 -6.45 7.39 7.11
N TYR A 228 -5.68 7.77 8.13
CA TYR A 228 -6.13 8.67 9.18
C TYR A 228 -5.22 9.88 9.40
N GLY A 229 -5.82 11.07 9.36
CA GLY A 229 -5.08 12.32 9.47
C GLY A 229 -5.96 13.52 9.70
N ASP A 230 -5.45 14.55 10.37
CA ASP A 230 -6.21 15.78 10.69
C ASP A 230 -7.60 15.53 11.35
N GLY A 231 -7.74 14.41 12.08
CA GLY A 231 -9.01 13.99 12.68
C GLY A 231 -10.05 13.43 11.70
N ILE A 232 -9.63 13.05 10.50
CA ILE A 232 -10.47 12.51 9.44
C ILE A 232 -9.96 11.12 9.05
N TRP A 233 -10.90 10.19 8.90
CA TRP A 233 -10.69 8.89 8.27
C TRP A 233 -11.01 9.00 6.78
N ILE A 234 -10.14 8.48 5.93
CA ILE A 234 -10.37 8.28 4.51
C ILE A 234 -10.41 6.78 4.26
N GLY A 235 -11.53 6.28 3.75
CA GLY A 235 -11.58 4.92 3.19
C GLY A 235 -11.50 4.99 1.67
N LEU A 236 -10.55 4.26 1.09
CA LEU A 236 -10.44 4.06 -0.35
C LEU A 236 -11.09 2.75 -0.76
N TYR A 237 -12.02 2.82 -1.70
CA TYR A 237 -12.85 1.70 -2.11
C TYR A 237 -12.71 1.42 -3.60
N SER A 238 -12.64 0.14 -3.97
CA SER A 238 -12.70 -0.32 -5.36
C SER A 238 -13.96 -1.15 -5.60
N PRO A 239 -14.62 -1.08 -6.78
CA PRO A 239 -15.72 -1.99 -7.07
C PRO A 239 -15.25 -3.44 -6.96
N THR A 240 -16.06 -4.28 -6.33
CA THR A 240 -15.80 -5.71 -6.28
C THR A 240 -15.89 -6.28 -7.70
N ILE A 241 -14.76 -6.42 -8.38
CA ILE A 241 -14.68 -7.14 -9.65
C ILE A 241 -14.75 -8.63 -9.28
N ALA A 242 -15.77 -9.35 -9.76
CA ALA A 242 -15.77 -10.81 -9.68
C ALA A 242 -14.49 -11.32 -10.34
N ASP A 243 -13.61 -11.98 -9.58
CA ASP A 243 -12.28 -12.42 -10.00
C ASP A 243 -12.34 -13.13 -11.36
N THR A 244 -12.10 -12.35 -12.40
CA THR A 244 -11.79 -12.85 -13.73
C THR A 244 -10.34 -12.50 -13.95
N THR A 245 -9.45 -13.16 -13.22
CA THR A 245 -8.03 -13.33 -13.55
C THR A 245 -7.38 -12.06 -14.09
N TYR A 246 -6.78 -11.25 -13.22
CA TYR A 246 -5.68 -10.38 -13.64
C TYR A 246 -4.57 -11.28 -14.20
N THR A 247 -4.57 -11.52 -15.50
CA THR A 247 -3.40 -12.08 -16.19
C THR A 247 -2.54 -10.92 -16.61
N THR A 248 -1.43 -10.70 -15.91
CA THR A 248 -0.34 -9.86 -16.41
C THR A 248 0.38 -10.61 -17.56
N PRO A 249 0.79 -9.92 -18.65
CA PRO A 249 1.66 -10.51 -19.66
C PRO A 249 3.02 -10.89 -19.04
N SER A 250 3.52 -12.08 -19.38
CA SER A 250 4.76 -12.66 -18.83
C SER A 250 6.01 -11.79 -18.99
N LEU A 251 6.65 -11.49 -17.85
CA LEU A 251 8.05 -11.18 -17.53
C LEU A 251 9.02 -10.75 -18.65
N TYR A 252 9.57 -9.54 -18.46
CA TYR A 252 10.83 -9.04 -19.04
C TYR A 252 12.05 -9.80 -18.46
N ASP A 253 13.14 -9.91 -19.24
CA ASP A 253 14.40 -10.57 -18.86
C ASP A 253 15.15 -9.77 -17.77
N GLN A 254 15.15 -10.30 -16.55
CA GLN A 254 15.73 -9.69 -15.35
C GLN A 254 17.27 -9.66 -15.31
N SER A 255 17.98 -10.16 -16.33
CA SER A 255 19.46 -10.20 -16.33
C SER A 255 20.14 -8.83 -16.46
N GLN A 256 19.38 -7.75 -16.66
CA GLN A 256 19.89 -6.39 -16.89
C GLN A 256 19.90 -5.49 -15.63
N LEU A 257 19.12 -5.79 -14.58
CA LEU A 257 18.94 -4.88 -13.43
C LEU A 257 19.95 -5.11 -12.27
N ASN A 258 20.52 -6.30 -12.14
CA ASN A 258 21.44 -6.66 -11.03
C ASN A 258 22.86 -6.05 -11.08
N GLN A 259 23.11 -5.05 -11.94
CA GLN A 259 24.43 -4.39 -12.01
C GLN A 259 24.43 -2.95 -11.46
N GLY A 260 23.27 -2.39 -11.07
CA GLY A 260 23.16 -0.99 -10.62
C GLY A 260 23.08 -0.76 -9.10
N PHE A 261 22.51 -1.68 -8.33
CA PHE A 261 21.94 -1.37 -7.01
C PHE A 261 22.87 -1.56 -5.79
N ASN A 262 24.11 -2.04 -5.98
CA ASN A 262 25.05 -2.26 -4.87
C ASN A 262 25.81 -1.00 -4.37
N ASN A 263 25.36 0.22 -4.70
CA ASN A 263 26.17 1.44 -4.52
C ASN A 263 25.51 2.59 -3.73
N TYR A 264 24.58 2.34 -2.82
CA TYR A 264 24.25 3.33 -1.78
C TYR A 264 24.87 2.92 -0.44
N VAL A 265 26.04 3.51 -0.21
CA VAL A 265 26.81 3.48 1.04
C VAL A 265 26.03 4.30 2.07
N VAL A 266 25.57 3.64 3.14
CA VAL A 266 25.20 4.34 4.38
C VAL A 266 26.46 5.00 4.93
N SER A 267 26.57 6.32 4.76
CA SER A 267 27.62 7.11 5.41
C SER A 267 27.30 7.26 6.89
N ASN A 268 28.05 6.55 7.73
CA ASN A 268 28.00 6.62 9.19
C ASN A 268 28.14 8.07 9.70
N PHE A 269 27.25 8.46 10.60
CA PHE A 269 27.50 9.47 11.64
C PHE A 269 27.09 8.93 13.00
#